data_AF-A0A286CKH2-F1
#
_entry.id   AF-A0A286CKH2-F1
#
_cell.length_a   1.000
_cell.length_b   1.000
_cell.length_c   1.000
_cell.angle_alpha   90.00
_cell.angle_beta   90.00
_cell.angle_gamma   90.00
#
_symmetry.space_group_name_H-M   'P 1'
#
loop_
_entity.id
_entity.type
_entity.pdbx_description
1 polymer ?
#
loop_
_entity_poly.entity_id
_entity_poly.type
_entity_poly.pdbx_seq_one_letter_code
_entity_poly.pdbx_strand_id
1 'polypeptide(L)'
;MGSAPKYRRADGGHRTGRWRRTGRWRRAALAALVTGAVVLPLSAAVRPETPAPAPASLAPLDAATLDEAYAANRANAAEASRMAAAHHDRSRAATDRRLAAPTRHLLHFDGRGSGRVTEVLGDLARADRVAVLVPGSDTGLDTYGRFHAAASALHRQLARQAPAGARTAVVAWMGYETPGTVSTTVTTTGRAEQAAPRLRALVADLRAISGEGARVSLLCHSYGSVVCGRSAAGLDVDDIALVGSPGTGADTAAALHTRARVWAGRGGDDWVENVPHLDLDLFGTTVGFGTDPVSPAFGARVFTAGDGGHSDYFRPGSTSLTNLARIVLGETKAVTHD
;
A
#
# COMPACT_ATOMS: atom_id res chain seq x y z
N MET A 1 -52.74 40.36 29.62
CA MET A 1 -51.93 41.58 29.86
C MET A 1 -50.87 41.25 30.91
N GLY A 2 -49.70 41.87 30.97
CA GLY A 2 -49.09 42.81 30.02
C GLY A 2 -47.94 43.63 30.63
N SER A 3 -46.83 43.76 29.90
CA SER A 3 -45.71 44.71 30.09
C SER A 3 -44.87 44.67 31.39
N ALA A 4 -43.59 45.03 31.25
CA ALA A 4 -42.60 45.16 32.33
C ALA A 4 -42.19 46.63 32.57
N PRO A 5 -41.43 46.90 33.65
CA PRO A 5 -40.14 47.59 33.51
C PRO A 5 -39.01 46.82 34.25
N LYS A 6 -37.74 46.78 33.82
CA LYS A 6 -36.74 47.88 33.64
C LYS A 6 -36.47 48.64 34.96
N TYR A 7 -35.23 48.93 35.40
CA TYR A 7 -33.87 48.61 34.94
C TYR A 7 -32.86 48.93 36.07
N ARG A 8 -31.67 48.29 36.13
CA ARG A 8 -30.47 48.90 36.75
C ARG A 8 -29.16 48.30 36.21
N ARG A 9 -28.18 49.16 35.93
CA ARG A 9 -26.75 48.81 35.69
C ARG A 9 -26.02 48.81 37.07
N ALA A 10 -24.77 48.38 37.24
CA ALA A 10 -23.68 48.07 36.30
C ALA A 10 -22.76 46.96 36.93
N ASP A 11 -21.68 46.45 36.31
CA ASP A 11 -21.08 46.68 34.98
C ASP A 11 -20.57 45.30 34.43
N GLY A 12 -19.40 44.99 33.86
CA GLY A 12 -18.23 45.73 33.34
C GLY A 12 -16.94 44.92 33.47
N GLY A 13 -16.33 44.49 32.35
CA GLY A 13 -15.05 43.76 32.36
C GLY A 13 -14.73 42.94 31.11
N HIS A 14 -13.87 43.47 30.22
CA HIS A 14 -13.32 42.72 29.08
C HIS A 14 -12.23 41.72 29.50
N ARG A 15 -12.36 40.44 29.12
CA ARG A 15 -11.23 39.48 29.04
C ARG A 15 -11.36 38.50 27.87
N THR A 16 -11.36 39.01 26.64
CA THR A 16 -11.18 38.17 25.44
C THR A 16 -9.71 37.73 25.27
N GLY A 17 -9.49 36.57 24.64
CA GLY A 17 -8.24 36.25 23.93
C GLY A 17 -6.99 35.87 24.74
N ARG A 18 -6.91 34.64 25.29
CA ARG A 18 -5.60 34.00 25.58
C ARG A 18 -5.45 32.48 25.41
N TRP A 19 -6.42 31.79 24.80
CA TRP A 19 -6.42 30.31 24.71
C TRP A 19 -6.32 29.69 23.29
N ARG A 20 -6.06 30.48 22.23
CA ARG A 20 -5.92 29.97 20.84
C ARG A 20 -4.51 30.03 20.22
N ARG A 21 -3.49 30.54 20.93
CA ARG A 21 -2.11 30.69 20.38
C ARG A 21 -1.12 29.58 20.75
N THR A 22 -1.36 28.79 21.80
CA THR A 22 -0.39 27.80 22.33
C THR A 22 -0.27 26.51 21.49
N GLY A 23 -1.32 26.13 20.75
CA GLY A 23 -1.32 24.88 19.96
C GLY A 23 -0.41 24.90 18.72
N ARG A 24 -0.38 26.00 17.95
CA ARG A 24 0.37 26.07 16.68
C ARG A 24 1.89 25.94 16.89
N TRP A 25 2.45 26.57 17.91
CA TRP A 25 3.90 26.51 18.17
C TRP A 25 4.37 25.12 18.61
N ARG A 26 3.57 24.37 19.39
CA ARG A 26 3.89 22.99 19.76
C ARG A 26 3.81 22.02 18.56
N ARG A 27 2.87 22.24 17.63
CA ARG A 27 2.81 21.46 16.37
C ARG A 27 3.95 21.82 15.41
N ALA A 28 4.30 23.09 15.27
CA ALA A 28 5.45 23.52 14.47
C ALA A 28 6.79 22.98 15.00
N ALA A 29 6.96 22.89 16.32
CA ALA A 29 8.16 22.28 16.93
C ALA A 29 8.25 20.76 16.66
N LEU A 30 7.11 20.05 16.61
CA LEU A 30 7.06 18.64 16.22
C LEU A 30 7.40 18.44 14.73
N ALA A 31 6.89 19.30 13.84
CA ALA A 31 7.29 19.28 12.43
C ALA A 31 8.79 19.55 12.25
N ALA A 32 9.35 20.55 12.95
CA ALA A 32 10.77 20.87 12.92
C ALA A 32 11.67 19.74 13.45
N LEU A 33 11.18 18.91 14.38
CA LEU A 33 11.89 17.71 14.83
C LEU A 33 11.94 16.59 13.77
N VAL A 34 10.99 16.55 12.84
CA VAL A 34 11.01 15.65 11.67
C VAL A 34 11.92 16.19 10.56
N THR A 35 11.97 17.52 10.37
CA THR A 35 12.88 18.14 9.38
C THR A 35 14.33 18.27 9.86
N GLY A 36 14.58 18.20 11.18
CA GLY A 36 15.88 18.51 11.79
C GLY A 36 16.83 17.32 12.02
N ALA A 37 16.45 16.10 11.66
CA ALA A 37 17.17 14.86 12.00
C ALA A 37 17.80 14.17 10.77
N VAL A 38 18.56 14.91 9.96
CA VAL A 38 19.31 14.38 8.80
C VAL A 38 20.81 14.37 9.12
N VAL A 39 21.51 13.33 8.65
CA VAL A 39 22.94 13.04 8.93
C VAL A 39 23.26 12.69 10.40
N LEU A 40 22.60 11.65 10.90
CA LEU A 40 23.28 10.67 11.74
C LEU A 40 23.31 9.32 11.01
N PRO A 41 24.46 8.62 10.94
CA PRO A 41 24.48 7.23 10.47
C PRO A 41 23.82 6.36 11.55
N LEU A 42 22.50 6.21 11.48
CA LEU A 42 21.78 5.20 12.24
C LEU A 42 22.27 3.83 11.75
N SER A 43 23.24 3.26 12.47
CA SER A 43 23.76 1.93 12.23
C SER A 43 22.60 0.94 12.21
N ALA A 44 22.20 0.52 11.01
CA ALA A 44 21.31 -0.61 10.84
C ALA A 44 21.97 -1.79 11.58
N ALA A 45 21.31 -2.31 12.59
CA ALA A 45 21.83 -3.44 13.35
C ALA A 45 21.91 -4.63 12.38
N VAL A 46 23.12 -4.91 11.88
CA VAL A 46 23.39 -5.99 10.91
C VAL A 46 23.17 -7.31 11.63
N ARG A 47 21.90 -7.74 11.63
CA ARG A 47 21.55 -9.14 11.89
C ARG A 47 22.26 -9.97 10.83
N PRO A 48 22.86 -11.13 11.19
CA PRO A 48 23.32 -12.05 10.17
C PRO A 48 22.15 -12.38 9.24
N GLU A 49 22.37 -12.33 7.93
CA GLU A 49 21.29 -12.62 6.97
C GLU A 49 20.88 -14.08 7.12
N THR A 50 19.62 -14.31 7.51
CA THR A 50 19.09 -15.66 7.68
C THR A 50 19.21 -16.43 6.36
N PRO A 51 19.99 -17.55 6.32
CA PRO A 51 20.23 -18.26 5.07
C PRO A 51 18.95 -18.80 4.44
N ALA A 52 18.84 -18.64 3.13
CA ALA A 52 17.75 -19.13 2.30
C ALA A 52 18.31 -19.64 0.95
N PRO A 53 17.61 -20.55 0.26
CA PRO A 53 18.04 -21.04 -1.04
C PRO A 53 17.98 -19.93 -2.10
N ALA A 54 18.59 -20.18 -3.27
CA ALA A 54 18.26 -19.41 -4.46
C ALA A 54 16.78 -19.63 -4.83
N PRO A 55 16.06 -18.62 -5.37
CA PRO A 55 14.68 -18.78 -5.83
C PRO A 55 14.50 -19.92 -6.83
N ALA A 56 13.29 -20.45 -6.93
CA ALA A 56 12.96 -21.45 -7.94
C ALA A 56 13.20 -20.92 -9.35
N SER A 57 13.85 -21.72 -10.20
CA SER A 57 13.87 -21.49 -11.65
C SER A 57 12.53 -21.97 -12.21
N LEU A 58 11.80 -21.09 -12.89
CA LEU A 58 10.46 -21.34 -13.40
C LEU A 58 10.45 -21.26 -14.93
N ALA A 59 9.51 -21.95 -15.56
CA ALA A 59 9.06 -21.62 -16.91
C ALA A 59 8.37 -20.23 -16.92
N PRO A 60 8.18 -19.59 -18.10
CA PRO A 60 7.33 -18.41 -18.23
C PRO A 60 5.94 -18.66 -17.61
N LEU A 61 5.39 -17.63 -16.95
CA LEU A 61 4.13 -17.76 -16.22
C LEU A 61 2.93 -17.60 -17.16
N ASP A 62 2.13 -18.66 -17.26
CA ASP A 62 0.83 -18.69 -17.95
C ASP A 62 -0.17 -19.57 -17.18
N ALA A 63 -1.39 -19.71 -17.71
CA ALA A 63 -2.45 -20.50 -17.08
C ALA A 63 -2.13 -22.00 -16.93
N ALA A 64 -1.19 -22.56 -17.71
CA ALA A 64 -0.80 -23.96 -17.65
C ALA A 64 0.43 -24.19 -16.74
N THR A 65 1.35 -23.22 -16.62
CA THR A 65 2.53 -23.33 -15.75
C THR A 65 2.27 -22.95 -14.28
N LEU A 66 1.10 -22.37 -13.96
CA LEU A 66 0.72 -21.94 -12.60
C LEU A 66 0.96 -22.98 -11.51
N ASP A 67 0.47 -24.22 -11.67
CA ASP A 67 0.54 -25.22 -10.60
C ASP A 67 1.98 -25.69 -10.34
N GLU A 68 2.82 -25.73 -11.38
CA GLU A 68 4.26 -25.96 -11.24
C GLU A 68 4.93 -24.80 -10.49
N ALA A 69 4.63 -23.55 -10.87
CA ALA A 69 5.14 -22.36 -10.17
C ALA A 69 4.73 -22.33 -8.69
N TYR A 70 3.47 -22.64 -8.39
CA TYR A 70 2.97 -22.74 -7.02
C TYR A 70 3.67 -23.87 -6.24
N ALA A 71 3.90 -25.04 -6.85
CA ALA A 71 4.62 -26.15 -6.22
C ALA A 71 6.09 -25.81 -5.96
N ALA A 72 6.80 -25.26 -6.95
CA ALA A 72 8.21 -24.92 -6.88
C ALA A 72 8.49 -23.82 -5.84
N ASN A 73 7.69 -22.75 -5.80
CA ASN A 73 7.82 -21.70 -4.80
C ASN A 73 7.48 -22.19 -3.38
N ARG A 74 6.46 -23.06 -3.20
CA ARG A 74 6.20 -23.71 -1.90
C ARG A 74 7.37 -24.59 -1.45
N ALA A 75 7.98 -25.36 -2.36
CA ALA A 75 9.15 -26.19 -2.06
C ALA A 75 10.37 -25.32 -1.67
N ASN A 76 10.56 -24.18 -2.34
CA ASN A 76 11.60 -23.21 -2.01
C ASN A 76 11.39 -22.61 -0.59
N ALA A 77 10.16 -22.22 -0.25
CA ALA A 77 9.79 -21.77 1.09
C ALA A 77 9.95 -22.89 2.16
N ALA A 78 9.74 -24.16 1.79
CA ALA A 78 9.97 -25.29 2.68
C ALA A 78 11.47 -25.47 3.00
N GLU A 79 12.35 -25.20 2.04
CA GLU A 79 13.81 -25.21 2.25
C GLU A 79 14.28 -23.99 3.05
N ALA A 80 13.79 -22.78 2.73
CA ALA A 80 14.04 -21.59 3.55
C ALA A 80 13.64 -21.81 5.02
N SER A 81 12.50 -22.46 5.27
CA SER A 81 12.07 -22.83 6.64
C SER A 81 13.05 -23.77 7.35
N ARG A 82 13.73 -24.67 6.62
CA ARG A 82 14.77 -25.57 7.17
C ARG A 82 16.07 -24.82 7.43
N MET A 83 16.54 -24.04 6.47
CA MET A 83 17.78 -23.25 6.57
C MET A 83 17.69 -22.22 7.71
N ALA A 84 16.58 -21.49 7.82
CA ALA A 84 16.31 -20.56 8.92
C ALA A 84 16.26 -21.27 10.29
N ALA A 85 15.66 -22.46 10.38
CA ALA A 85 15.61 -23.23 11.61
C ALA A 85 16.99 -23.75 12.04
N ALA A 86 17.82 -24.18 11.08
CA ALA A 86 19.21 -24.57 11.31
C ALA A 86 20.07 -23.37 11.75
N HIS A 87 19.81 -22.17 11.21
CA HIS A 87 20.39 -20.89 11.65
C HIS A 87 19.72 -20.31 12.92
N HIS A 88 18.85 -21.08 13.58
CA HIS A 88 18.13 -20.73 14.81
C HIS A 88 17.16 -19.53 14.73
N ASP A 89 16.92 -18.96 13.55
CA ASP A 89 15.87 -17.96 13.33
C ASP A 89 14.49 -18.63 13.29
N ARG A 90 13.93 -18.82 14.49
CA ARG A 90 12.60 -19.39 14.71
C ARG A 90 11.48 -18.51 14.13
N SER A 91 11.71 -17.21 13.90
CA SER A 91 10.72 -16.27 13.34
C SER A 91 10.57 -16.48 11.85
N ARG A 92 11.68 -16.35 11.09
CA ARG A 92 11.73 -16.63 9.66
C ARG A 92 11.29 -18.06 9.37
N ALA A 93 11.83 -19.05 10.10
CA ALA A 93 11.46 -20.45 9.93
C ALA A 93 9.95 -20.71 10.08
N ALA A 94 9.27 -20.00 10.97
CA ALA A 94 7.82 -20.08 11.16
C ALA A 94 7.02 -19.34 10.07
N THR A 95 7.52 -18.23 9.53
CA THR A 95 6.91 -17.55 8.37
C THR A 95 7.02 -18.41 7.12
N ASP A 96 8.21 -18.91 6.80
CA ASP A 96 8.46 -19.64 5.57
C ASP A 96 7.67 -20.96 5.55
N ARG A 97 7.49 -21.59 6.72
CA ARG A 97 6.59 -22.75 6.88
C ARG A 97 5.12 -22.44 6.59
N ARG A 98 4.66 -21.22 6.91
CA ARG A 98 3.29 -20.76 6.60
C ARG A 98 3.13 -20.44 5.12
N LEU A 99 4.20 -20.13 4.40
CA LEU A 99 4.25 -19.93 2.95
C LEU A 99 4.40 -21.26 2.19
N ALA A 100 5.12 -22.23 2.75
CA ALA A 100 5.27 -23.58 2.22
C ALA A 100 4.00 -24.46 2.32
N ALA A 101 2.99 -24.02 3.06
CA ALA A 101 1.77 -24.81 3.29
C ALA A 101 1.04 -25.12 1.96
N PRO A 102 0.48 -26.33 1.76
CA PRO A 102 -0.14 -26.72 0.47
C PRO A 102 -1.26 -25.80 -0.02
N THR A 103 -1.95 -25.10 0.90
CA THR A 103 -3.02 -24.13 0.62
C THR A 103 -2.53 -22.75 0.15
N ARG A 104 -1.22 -22.59 -0.10
CA ARG A 104 -0.60 -21.35 -0.58
C ARG A 104 -0.35 -21.42 -2.07
N HIS A 105 -0.76 -20.38 -2.80
CA HIS A 105 -0.47 -20.21 -4.21
C HIS A 105 0.57 -19.10 -4.34
N LEU A 106 1.82 -19.45 -4.69
CA LEU A 106 2.95 -18.51 -4.73
C LEU A 106 3.50 -18.40 -6.15
N LEU A 107 3.31 -17.24 -6.81
CA LEU A 107 3.92 -16.96 -8.12
C LEU A 107 5.44 -16.74 -7.99
N HIS A 108 5.87 -16.19 -6.85
CA HIS A 108 7.27 -15.96 -6.55
C HIS A 108 7.54 -16.04 -5.05
N PHE A 109 8.67 -16.66 -4.68
CA PHE A 109 9.25 -16.64 -3.35
C PHE A 109 10.78 -16.48 -3.45
N ASP A 110 11.32 -15.55 -2.67
CA ASP A 110 12.75 -15.41 -2.40
C ASP A 110 12.91 -15.22 -0.88
N GLY A 111 13.59 -16.15 -0.20
CA GLY A 111 13.75 -16.10 1.26
C GLY A 111 14.87 -15.17 1.74
N ARG A 112 15.70 -14.66 0.83
CA ARG A 112 16.98 -14.00 1.17
C ARG A 112 16.79 -12.54 1.65
N GLY A 113 17.56 -12.12 2.65
CA GLY A 113 17.49 -10.78 3.24
C GLY A 113 16.13 -10.49 3.89
N SER A 114 15.46 -9.41 3.46
CA SER A 114 14.07 -9.12 3.85
C SER A 114 13.06 -10.16 3.35
N GLY A 115 13.46 -10.92 2.31
CA GLY A 115 12.63 -11.76 1.48
C GLY A 115 11.70 -10.99 0.54
N ARG A 116 11.11 -11.73 -0.40
CA ARG A 116 10.09 -11.28 -1.37
C ARG A 116 9.08 -12.40 -1.60
N VAL A 117 7.80 -12.03 -1.76
CA VAL A 117 6.69 -12.96 -1.94
C VAL A 117 5.68 -12.38 -2.92
N THR A 118 5.11 -13.21 -3.79
CA THR A 118 3.88 -12.90 -4.53
C THR A 118 2.88 -14.03 -4.32
N GLU A 119 1.93 -13.84 -3.40
CA GLU A 119 0.88 -14.82 -3.07
C GLU A 119 -0.43 -14.49 -3.79
N VAL A 120 -1.11 -15.52 -4.29
CA VAL A 120 -2.43 -15.45 -4.92
C VAL A 120 -3.49 -15.98 -3.97
N LEU A 121 -4.59 -15.25 -3.83
CA LEU A 121 -5.80 -15.66 -3.11
C LEU A 121 -6.96 -15.71 -4.10
N GLY A 122 -7.43 -16.94 -4.38
CA GLY A 122 -8.42 -17.24 -5.42
C GLY A 122 -7.82 -18.05 -6.58
N ASP A 123 -8.60 -18.20 -7.65
CA ASP A 123 -8.19 -18.79 -8.92
C ASP A 123 -7.83 -17.67 -9.89
N LEU A 124 -6.54 -17.54 -10.22
CA LEU A 124 -6.02 -16.46 -11.06
C LEU A 124 -6.19 -16.74 -12.57
N ALA A 125 -6.04 -17.99 -13.00
CA ALA A 125 -6.25 -18.38 -14.40
C ALA A 125 -7.72 -18.26 -14.85
N ARG A 126 -8.64 -18.17 -13.89
CA ARG A 126 -10.07 -17.99 -14.13
C ARG A 126 -10.62 -16.65 -13.60
N ALA A 127 -9.78 -15.72 -13.13
CA ALA A 127 -10.24 -14.44 -12.59
C ALA A 127 -10.67 -13.44 -13.67
N ASP A 128 -11.88 -12.90 -13.57
CA ASP A 128 -12.35 -11.76 -14.38
C ASP A 128 -11.90 -10.41 -13.79
N ARG A 129 -11.55 -10.39 -12.49
CA ARG A 129 -11.04 -9.23 -11.74
C ARG A 129 -9.83 -9.64 -10.89
N VAL A 130 -8.71 -8.95 -11.05
CA VAL A 130 -7.46 -9.20 -10.33
C VAL A 130 -7.06 -7.93 -9.58
N ALA A 131 -7.04 -7.99 -8.25
CA ALA A 131 -6.56 -6.90 -7.41
C ALA A 131 -5.11 -7.15 -6.98
N VAL A 132 -4.17 -6.30 -7.39
CA VAL A 132 -2.79 -6.34 -6.92
C VAL A 132 -2.64 -5.41 -5.73
N LEU A 133 -2.39 -5.97 -4.55
CA LEU A 133 -2.10 -5.21 -3.35
C LEU A 133 -0.61 -4.87 -3.31
N VAL A 134 -0.27 -3.59 -3.28
CA VAL A 134 1.10 -3.06 -3.24
C VAL A 134 1.36 -2.42 -1.87
N PRO A 135 2.32 -2.93 -1.07
CA PRO A 135 2.58 -2.47 0.29
C PRO A 135 3.40 -1.18 0.33
N GLY A 136 3.31 -0.50 1.48
CA GLY A 136 4.27 0.51 1.89
C GLY A 136 5.45 -0.05 2.68
N SER A 137 6.06 0.86 3.45
CA SER A 137 7.24 0.67 4.30
C SER A 137 7.13 -0.48 5.32
N ASP A 138 8.27 -0.90 5.88
CA ASP A 138 8.40 -1.96 6.89
C ASP A 138 7.72 -3.31 6.54
N THR A 139 7.53 -3.56 5.25
CA THR A 139 6.93 -4.80 4.74
C THR A 139 8.03 -5.75 4.25
N GLY A 140 8.11 -6.92 4.88
CA GLY A 140 9.08 -7.98 4.64
C GLY A 140 8.54 -9.32 5.16
N LEU A 141 9.30 -10.42 5.07
CA LEU A 141 8.85 -11.73 5.56
C LEU A 141 8.45 -11.71 7.05
N ASP A 142 9.18 -11.00 7.92
CA ASP A 142 8.83 -10.89 9.35
C ASP A 142 7.49 -10.21 9.62
N THR A 143 7.05 -9.31 8.73
CA THR A 143 5.79 -8.58 8.87
C THR A 143 4.67 -9.13 7.96
N TYR A 144 4.98 -10.16 7.15
CA TYR A 144 4.08 -10.71 6.13
C TYR A 144 2.70 -11.14 6.65
N GLY A 145 2.61 -11.61 7.90
CA GLY A 145 1.33 -11.99 8.51
C GLY A 145 0.29 -10.86 8.52
N ARG A 146 0.72 -9.59 8.63
CA ARG A 146 -0.18 -8.43 8.53
C ARG A 146 -0.63 -8.17 7.08
N PHE A 147 0.32 -8.25 6.14
CA PHE A 147 0.07 -8.02 4.72
C PHE A 147 -0.84 -9.11 4.12
N HIS A 148 -0.59 -10.38 4.46
CA HIS A 148 -1.47 -11.49 4.13
C HIS A 148 -2.88 -11.33 4.73
N ALA A 149 -3.00 -10.80 5.95
CA ALA A 149 -4.31 -10.53 6.56
C ALA A 149 -5.10 -9.43 5.82
N ALA A 150 -4.43 -8.40 5.31
CA ALA A 150 -5.03 -7.36 4.46
C ALA A 150 -5.50 -7.93 3.11
N ALA A 151 -4.66 -8.68 2.41
CA ALA A 151 -5.02 -9.37 1.17
C ALA A 151 -6.20 -10.35 1.37
N SER A 152 -6.19 -11.07 2.50
CA SER A 152 -7.28 -11.97 2.89
C SER A 152 -8.59 -11.24 3.23
N ALA A 153 -8.51 -10.04 3.81
CA ALA A 153 -9.68 -9.20 4.08
C ALA A 153 -10.31 -8.71 2.78
N LEU A 154 -9.49 -8.29 1.82
CA LEU A 154 -9.92 -7.92 0.46
C LEU A 154 -10.52 -9.09 -0.30
N HIS A 155 -9.86 -10.25 -0.33
CA HIS A 155 -10.39 -11.44 -1.01
C HIS A 155 -11.77 -11.84 -0.46
N ARG A 156 -11.94 -11.83 0.87
CA ARG A 156 -13.25 -12.07 1.51
C ARG A 156 -14.27 -10.94 1.27
N GLN A 157 -13.85 -9.71 1.04
CA GLN A 157 -14.75 -8.60 0.70
C GLN A 157 -15.25 -8.74 -0.74
N LEU A 158 -14.35 -9.01 -1.68
CA LEU A 158 -14.68 -9.30 -3.08
C LEU A 158 -15.66 -10.48 -3.17
N ALA A 159 -15.39 -11.59 -2.49
CA ALA A 159 -16.28 -12.75 -2.44
C ALA A 159 -17.67 -12.48 -1.81
N ARG A 160 -17.86 -11.36 -1.07
CA ARG A 160 -19.18 -10.92 -0.56
C ARG A 160 -19.90 -9.93 -1.47
N GLN A 161 -19.18 -9.15 -2.27
CA GLN A 161 -19.74 -8.09 -3.09
C GLN A 161 -19.83 -8.43 -4.59
N ALA A 162 -19.05 -9.42 -5.06
CA ALA A 162 -19.02 -9.82 -6.45
C ALA A 162 -20.43 -10.21 -6.96
N PRO A 163 -20.88 -9.63 -8.09
CA PRO A 163 -22.09 -10.10 -8.78
C PRO A 163 -22.01 -11.58 -9.13
N ALA A 164 -23.16 -12.26 -9.20
CA ALA A 164 -23.22 -13.69 -9.50
C ALA A 164 -22.46 -14.03 -10.81
N GLY A 165 -21.49 -14.94 -10.71
CA GLY A 165 -20.64 -15.37 -11.82
C GLY A 165 -19.34 -14.58 -12.01
N ALA A 166 -19.14 -13.45 -11.32
CA ALA A 166 -17.88 -12.69 -11.40
C ALA A 166 -16.77 -13.38 -10.57
N ARG A 167 -15.68 -13.78 -11.23
CA ARG A 167 -14.55 -14.48 -10.59
C ARG A 167 -13.47 -13.47 -10.19
N THR A 168 -12.94 -13.58 -8.98
CA THR A 168 -11.98 -12.60 -8.44
C THR A 168 -10.75 -13.26 -7.83
N ALA A 169 -9.59 -12.63 -8.02
CA ALA A 169 -8.34 -13.00 -7.37
C ALA A 169 -7.68 -11.78 -6.72
N VAL A 170 -6.94 -12.00 -5.63
CA VAL A 170 -6.09 -10.99 -4.99
C VAL A 170 -4.64 -11.45 -5.05
N VAL A 171 -3.75 -10.58 -5.50
CA VAL A 171 -2.31 -10.81 -5.58
C VAL A 171 -1.64 -9.94 -4.52
N ALA A 172 -1.11 -10.57 -3.47
CA ALA A 172 -0.33 -9.89 -2.43
C ALA A 172 1.13 -9.77 -2.91
N TRP A 173 1.48 -8.63 -3.50
CA TRP A 173 2.78 -8.43 -4.15
C TRP A 173 3.79 -7.71 -3.25
N MET A 174 4.77 -8.46 -2.74
CA MET A 174 5.99 -7.96 -2.11
C MET A 174 7.18 -8.26 -3.02
N GLY A 175 7.18 -7.72 -4.25
CA GLY A 175 8.25 -7.91 -5.23
C GLY A 175 9.46 -6.98 -5.07
N TYR A 176 9.50 -6.16 -4.03
CA TYR A 176 10.60 -5.24 -3.74
C TYR A 176 10.95 -5.21 -2.25
N GLU A 177 12.19 -4.84 -1.94
CA GLU A 177 12.61 -4.55 -0.57
C GLU A 177 12.09 -3.15 -0.20
N THR A 178 11.18 -3.08 0.77
CA THR A 178 10.49 -1.84 1.13
C THR A 178 11.39 -0.91 1.96
N PRO A 179 11.22 0.43 1.89
CA PRO A 179 11.96 1.34 2.75
C PRO A 179 11.61 1.10 4.22
N GLY A 180 12.60 1.23 5.10
CA GLY A 180 12.36 1.27 6.54
C GLY A 180 11.80 2.62 6.97
N THR A 181 10.80 2.68 7.84
CA THR A 181 10.15 3.94 8.25
C THR A 181 11.08 4.94 8.95
N VAL A 182 12.19 4.47 9.55
CA VAL A 182 13.23 5.30 10.19
C VAL A 182 14.40 5.60 9.24
N SER A 183 14.27 5.33 7.94
CA SER A 183 15.27 5.60 6.91
C SER A 183 14.84 6.77 6.03
N THR A 184 15.78 7.63 5.64
CA THR A 184 15.56 8.67 4.61
C THR A 184 15.10 8.09 3.26
N THR A 185 15.28 6.80 3.01
CA THR A 185 14.70 6.12 1.83
C THR A 185 13.16 6.16 1.79
N VAL A 186 12.49 6.38 2.93
CA VAL A 186 11.03 6.54 2.99
C VAL A 186 10.53 7.89 2.45
N THR A 187 11.43 8.86 2.27
CA THR A 187 11.14 10.17 1.68
C THR A 187 11.73 10.36 0.30
N THR A 188 12.25 9.31 -0.35
CA THR A 188 12.84 9.38 -1.71
C THR A 188 12.22 8.38 -2.67
N THR A 189 12.29 8.64 -3.98
CA THR A 189 11.65 7.80 -5.01
C THR A 189 12.50 6.59 -5.46
N GLY A 190 13.76 6.48 -5.04
CA GLY A 190 14.69 5.45 -5.52
C GLY A 190 14.27 4.00 -5.25
N ARG A 191 13.60 3.70 -4.12
CA ARG A 191 13.05 2.35 -3.87
C ARG A 191 11.87 2.04 -4.80
N ALA A 192 11.03 3.04 -5.10
CA ALA A 192 9.93 2.92 -6.06
C ALA A 192 10.43 2.74 -7.50
N GLU A 193 11.49 3.44 -7.90
CA GLU A 193 12.14 3.26 -9.21
C GLU A 193 12.74 1.85 -9.39
N GLN A 194 13.40 1.30 -8.35
CA GLN A 194 13.87 -0.09 -8.36
C GLN A 194 12.74 -1.13 -8.36
N ALA A 195 11.56 -0.77 -7.85
CA ALA A 195 10.38 -1.63 -7.80
C ALA A 195 9.57 -1.60 -9.10
N ALA A 196 9.56 -0.47 -9.82
CA ALA A 196 8.68 -0.25 -10.97
C ALA A 196 8.87 -1.25 -12.13
N PRO A 197 10.09 -1.63 -12.56
CA PRO A 197 10.28 -2.70 -13.55
C PRO A 197 9.69 -4.04 -13.11
N ARG A 198 9.69 -4.34 -11.81
CA ARG A 198 9.15 -5.60 -11.26
C ARG A 198 7.63 -5.59 -11.17
N LEU A 199 7.01 -4.44 -10.90
CA LEU A 199 5.54 -4.30 -10.96
C LEU A 199 5.03 -4.35 -12.41
N ARG A 200 5.78 -3.75 -13.35
CA ARG A 200 5.53 -3.88 -14.79
C ARG A 200 5.62 -5.33 -15.27
N ALA A 201 6.65 -6.06 -14.83
CA ALA A 201 6.78 -7.49 -15.12
C ALA A 201 5.60 -8.31 -14.55
N LEU A 202 5.24 -8.11 -13.28
CA LEU A 202 4.09 -8.79 -12.69
C LEU A 202 2.81 -8.54 -13.51
N VAL A 203 2.52 -7.30 -13.91
CA VAL A 203 1.30 -7.02 -14.70
C VAL A 203 1.30 -7.77 -16.05
N ALA A 204 2.46 -7.94 -16.68
CA ALA A 204 2.59 -8.78 -17.88
C ALA A 204 2.33 -10.27 -17.58
N ASP A 205 2.90 -10.81 -16.49
CA ASP A 205 2.62 -12.18 -16.03
C ASP A 205 1.12 -12.38 -15.76
N LEU A 206 0.47 -11.43 -15.07
CA LEU A 206 -0.96 -11.48 -14.77
C LEU A 206 -1.83 -11.44 -16.05
N ARG A 207 -1.40 -10.70 -17.09
CA ARG A 207 -2.04 -10.72 -18.42
C ARG A 207 -1.88 -12.07 -19.11
N ALA A 208 -0.69 -12.68 -19.07
CA ALA A 208 -0.44 -14.00 -19.64
C ALA A 208 -1.24 -15.12 -18.91
N ILE A 209 -1.42 -15.00 -17.60
CA ILE A 209 -2.15 -15.98 -16.78
C ILE A 209 -3.69 -15.81 -16.90
N SER A 210 -4.21 -14.58 -16.75
CA SER A 210 -5.67 -14.32 -16.64
C SER A 210 -6.31 -13.85 -17.96
N GLY A 211 -5.50 -13.50 -18.96
CA GLY A 211 -5.90 -13.04 -20.27
C GLY A 211 -6.21 -11.55 -20.37
N GLU A 212 -6.15 -11.03 -21.60
CA GLU A 212 -6.46 -9.63 -21.95
C GLU A 212 -7.85 -9.15 -21.49
N GLY A 213 -8.81 -10.09 -21.36
CA GLY A 213 -10.20 -9.78 -20.95
C GLY A 213 -10.42 -9.61 -19.45
N ALA A 214 -9.46 -10.00 -18.60
CA ALA A 214 -9.52 -9.72 -17.16
C ALA A 214 -9.37 -8.21 -16.90
N ARG A 215 -9.84 -7.73 -15.74
CA ARG A 215 -9.48 -6.38 -15.27
C ARG A 215 -8.45 -6.43 -14.16
N VAL A 216 -7.45 -5.57 -14.25
CA VAL A 216 -6.37 -5.50 -13.26
C VAL A 216 -6.44 -4.15 -12.54
N SER A 217 -6.53 -4.18 -11.21
CA SER A 217 -6.58 -2.99 -10.36
C SER A 217 -5.42 -3.00 -9.37
N LEU A 218 -4.62 -1.93 -9.36
CA LEU A 218 -3.56 -1.75 -8.36
C LEU A 218 -4.12 -1.04 -7.13
N LEU A 219 -3.97 -1.65 -5.95
CA LEU A 219 -4.35 -1.06 -4.66
C LEU A 219 -3.07 -0.73 -3.91
N CYS A 220 -2.74 0.55 -3.84
CA CYS A 220 -1.40 1.05 -3.53
C CYS A 220 -1.40 1.79 -2.20
N HIS A 221 -0.87 1.14 -1.16
CA HIS A 221 -0.90 1.66 0.21
C HIS A 221 0.40 2.35 0.60
N SER A 222 0.31 3.53 1.24
CA SER A 222 1.47 4.25 1.78
C SER A 222 2.56 4.41 0.71
N TYR A 223 3.84 4.13 0.98
CA TYR A 223 4.92 4.18 -0.02
C TYR A 223 4.62 3.39 -1.32
N GLY A 224 3.75 2.37 -1.27
CA GLY A 224 3.28 1.64 -2.45
C GLY A 224 2.60 2.52 -3.50
N SER A 225 2.04 3.68 -3.13
CA SER A 225 1.51 4.68 -4.06
C SER A 225 2.60 5.26 -4.97
N VAL A 226 3.81 5.43 -4.46
CA VAL A 226 4.99 5.93 -5.20
C VAL A 226 5.49 4.84 -6.14
N VAL A 227 5.49 3.58 -5.70
CA VAL A 227 5.79 2.41 -6.55
C VAL A 227 4.81 2.33 -7.72
N CYS A 228 3.51 2.44 -7.45
CA CYS A 228 2.48 2.48 -8.48
C CYS A 228 2.65 3.68 -9.41
N GLY A 229 2.94 4.88 -8.88
CA GLY A 229 3.18 6.10 -9.66
C GLY A 229 4.33 5.96 -10.66
N ARG A 230 5.51 5.54 -10.18
CA ARG A 230 6.69 5.23 -11.04
C ARG A 230 6.44 4.08 -12.02
N SER A 231 5.47 3.19 -11.73
CA SER A 231 5.07 2.10 -12.61
C SER A 231 4.02 2.49 -13.66
N ALA A 232 3.20 3.52 -13.42
CA ALA A 232 1.93 3.73 -14.11
C ALA A 232 2.03 4.06 -15.61
N ALA A 233 3.12 4.71 -16.04
CA ALA A 233 3.28 5.18 -17.42
C ALA A 233 3.27 4.01 -18.42
N GLY A 234 2.23 3.96 -19.27
CA GLY A 234 2.01 2.86 -20.23
C GLY A 234 1.69 1.50 -19.61
N LEU A 235 1.37 1.42 -18.32
CA LEU A 235 1.04 0.17 -17.64
C LEU A 235 -0.40 -0.25 -17.93
N ASP A 236 -0.61 -1.53 -18.26
CA ASP A 236 -1.92 -2.03 -18.67
C ASP A 236 -2.78 -2.50 -17.49
N VAL A 237 -3.34 -1.52 -16.77
CA VAL A 237 -4.26 -1.71 -15.65
C VAL A 237 -5.48 -0.80 -15.79
N ASP A 238 -6.64 -1.26 -15.32
CA ASP A 238 -7.92 -0.55 -15.41
C ASP A 238 -8.06 0.57 -14.37
N ASP A 239 -7.49 0.34 -13.18
CA ASP A 239 -7.63 1.20 -12.00
C ASP A 239 -6.34 1.23 -11.17
N ILE A 240 -6.02 2.41 -10.63
CA ILE A 240 -4.96 2.60 -9.62
C ILE A 240 -5.59 3.33 -8.44
N ALA A 241 -5.72 2.66 -7.29
CA ALA A 241 -6.28 3.23 -6.08
C ALA A 241 -5.17 3.53 -5.05
N LEU A 242 -5.01 4.80 -4.72
CA LEU A 242 -3.96 5.32 -3.83
C LEU A 242 -4.56 5.52 -2.43
N VAL A 243 -4.07 4.80 -1.41
CA VAL A 243 -4.61 4.87 -0.04
C VAL A 243 -3.54 5.15 1.01
N GLY A 244 -3.80 6.13 1.88
CA GLY A 244 -2.80 6.65 2.83
C GLY A 244 -1.54 7.17 2.13
N SER A 245 -1.71 7.71 0.93
CA SER A 245 -0.61 8.03 0.03
C SER A 245 0.13 9.30 0.46
N PRO A 246 1.47 9.28 0.62
CA PRO A 246 2.26 10.49 0.79
C PRO A 246 2.47 11.27 -0.53
N GLY A 247 2.05 10.70 -1.67
CA GLY A 247 2.22 11.23 -3.02
C GLY A 247 2.47 10.11 -4.04
N THR A 248 2.83 10.46 -5.28
CA THR A 248 3.11 9.47 -6.35
C THR A 248 4.45 9.66 -7.06
N GLY A 249 5.16 10.75 -6.78
CA GLY A 249 6.32 11.20 -7.55
C GLY A 249 5.94 11.96 -8.84
N ALA A 250 4.69 12.40 -8.96
CA ALA A 250 4.17 13.24 -10.04
C ALA A 250 3.10 14.20 -9.51
N ASP A 251 2.97 15.39 -10.11
CA ASP A 251 2.07 16.44 -9.63
C ASP A 251 0.59 16.22 -9.94
N THR A 252 0.28 15.40 -10.95
CA THR A 252 -1.09 15.14 -11.38
C THR A 252 -1.27 13.69 -11.83
N ALA A 253 -2.50 13.20 -11.75
CA ALA A 253 -2.91 11.92 -12.30
C ALA A 253 -2.67 11.82 -13.83
N ALA A 254 -2.65 12.95 -14.54
CA ALA A 254 -2.32 12.99 -15.97
C ALA A 254 -0.81 12.77 -16.23
N ALA A 255 0.05 13.32 -15.37
CA ALA A 255 1.51 13.14 -15.41
C ALA A 255 1.96 11.70 -15.05
N LEU A 256 1.05 10.83 -14.59
CA LEU A 256 1.30 9.39 -14.49
C LEU A 256 1.32 8.67 -15.85
N HIS A 257 0.92 9.35 -16.94
CA HIS A 257 0.90 8.81 -18.31
C HIS A 257 0.23 7.43 -18.44
N THR A 258 -0.85 7.21 -17.68
CA THR A 258 -1.60 5.96 -17.63
C THR A 258 -2.98 6.10 -18.29
N ARG A 259 -3.53 4.97 -18.73
CA ARG A 259 -4.94 4.86 -19.17
C ARG A 259 -5.88 4.50 -18.02
N ALA A 260 -5.32 4.09 -16.87
CA ALA A 260 -6.04 3.64 -15.70
C ALA A 260 -6.87 4.77 -15.07
N ARG A 261 -7.99 4.40 -14.44
CA ARG A 261 -8.73 5.32 -13.57
C ARG A 261 -7.96 5.48 -12.27
N VAL A 262 -7.44 6.68 -12.01
CA VAL A 262 -6.74 6.99 -10.75
C VAL A 262 -7.75 7.39 -9.68
N TRP A 263 -7.71 6.71 -8.55
CA TRP A 263 -8.54 6.95 -7.36
C TRP A 263 -7.65 7.29 -6.16
N ALA A 264 -8.17 8.06 -5.22
CA ALA A 264 -7.45 8.40 -4.00
C ALA A 264 -8.37 8.39 -2.77
N GLY A 265 -7.87 7.92 -1.64
CA GLY A 265 -8.61 7.95 -0.37
C GLY A 265 -7.66 8.08 0.82
N ARG A 266 -7.95 9.01 1.73
CA ARG A 266 -7.24 9.18 3.01
C ARG A 266 -8.23 9.04 4.14
N GLY A 267 -7.89 8.24 5.14
CA GLY A 267 -8.72 8.06 6.33
C GLY A 267 -8.64 9.27 7.26
N GLY A 268 -9.73 9.56 7.97
CA GLY A 268 -9.85 10.77 8.82
C GLY A 268 -8.79 10.89 9.92
N ASP A 269 -8.30 9.75 10.43
CA ASP A 269 -7.25 9.65 11.46
C ASP A 269 -5.86 9.27 10.86
N ASP A 270 -5.68 9.33 9.53
CA ASP A 270 -4.39 9.03 8.90
C ASP A 270 -3.42 10.23 8.99
N TRP A 271 -2.44 10.10 9.89
CA TRP A 271 -1.34 11.05 10.12
C TRP A 271 -0.60 11.52 8.86
N VAL A 272 -0.70 10.81 7.73
CA VAL A 272 -0.11 11.23 6.44
C VAL A 272 -0.62 12.60 5.97
N GLU A 273 -1.78 13.09 6.43
CA GLU A 273 -2.18 14.51 6.25
C GLU A 273 -1.16 15.54 6.77
N ASN A 274 -0.23 15.14 7.64
CA ASN A 274 0.83 15.99 8.19
C ASN A 274 2.19 15.82 7.46
N VAL A 275 2.28 14.98 6.43
CA VAL A 275 3.48 14.82 5.61
C VAL A 275 3.56 15.97 4.59
N PRO A 276 4.72 16.64 4.41
CA PRO A 276 4.87 17.64 3.36
C PRO A 276 4.70 17.03 1.96
N HIS A 277 3.54 17.25 1.35
CA HIS A 277 3.22 16.87 -0.04
C HIS A 277 3.85 17.86 -1.04
N LEU A 278 5.17 17.88 -1.08
CA LEU A 278 6.04 18.64 -1.97
C LEU A 278 7.21 17.72 -2.33
N ASP A 279 7.77 17.83 -3.53
CA ASP A 279 9.08 17.27 -3.86
C ASP A 279 10.14 18.35 -4.09
N LEU A 280 11.38 18.00 -3.76
CA LEU A 280 12.57 18.85 -3.90
C LEU A 280 13.71 18.00 -4.45
N ASP A 281 14.36 18.43 -5.53
CA ASP A 281 15.65 17.85 -5.92
C ASP A 281 16.74 18.36 -4.98
N LEU A 282 17.33 17.44 -4.21
CA LEU A 282 18.48 17.66 -3.36
C LEU A 282 19.64 16.81 -3.85
N PHE A 283 20.54 17.44 -4.60
CA PHE A 283 21.77 16.85 -5.15
C PHE A 283 21.53 15.64 -6.09
N GLY A 284 20.49 15.68 -6.92
CA GLY A 284 20.11 14.58 -7.82
C GLY A 284 19.24 13.52 -7.14
N THR A 285 18.65 13.83 -5.98
CA THR A 285 17.72 12.97 -5.25
C THR A 285 16.42 13.70 -5.00
N THR A 286 15.33 13.26 -5.63
CA THR A 286 13.98 13.75 -5.33
C THR A 286 13.58 13.33 -3.92
N VAL A 287 13.46 14.32 -3.03
CA VAL A 287 12.96 14.17 -1.67
C VAL A 287 11.53 14.68 -1.61
N GLY A 288 10.59 13.79 -1.29
CA GLY A 288 9.16 14.02 -1.38
C GLY A 288 8.53 13.42 -2.64
N PHE A 289 7.22 13.59 -2.80
CA PHE A 289 6.41 12.76 -3.70
C PHE A 289 5.37 13.54 -4.54
N GLY A 290 5.55 14.85 -4.70
CA GLY A 290 4.62 15.72 -5.41
C GLY A 290 3.31 15.94 -4.67
N THR A 291 2.29 16.38 -5.40
CA THR A 291 0.97 16.78 -4.88
C THR A 291 0.23 15.65 -4.14
N ASP A 292 -0.45 16.00 -3.04
CA ASP A 292 -1.37 15.15 -2.28
C ASP A 292 -2.44 14.53 -3.21
N PRO A 293 -2.55 13.19 -3.32
CA PRO A 293 -3.50 12.59 -4.25
C PRO A 293 -4.98 12.79 -3.93
N VAL A 294 -5.35 13.18 -2.69
CA VAL A 294 -6.74 13.58 -2.39
C VAL A 294 -6.98 15.09 -2.59
N SER A 295 -5.97 15.86 -2.99
CA SER A 295 -6.13 17.26 -3.41
C SER A 295 -6.80 17.34 -4.79
N PRO A 296 -7.77 18.25 -5.00
CA PRO A 296 -8.31 18.54 -6.32
C PRO A 296 -7.25 18.91 -7.37
N ALA A 297 -6.10 19.45 -6.94
CA ALA A 297 -4.98 19.78 -7.84
C ALA A 297 -4.32 18.54 -8.48
N PHE A 298 -4.34 17.38 -7.81
CA PHE A 298 -3.81 16.13 -8.37
C PHE A 298 -4.76 15.51 -9.41
N GLY A 299 -6.07 15.76 -9.30
CA GLY A 299 -7.07 15.32 -10.29
C GLY A 299 -7.46 13.84 -10.24
N ALA A 300 -7.20 13.13 -9.13
CA ALA A 300 -7.71 11.77 -8.92
C ALA A 300 -9.19 11.75 -8.53
N ARG A 301 -9.81 10.58 -8.67
CA ARG A 301 -11.17 10.30 -8.17
C ARG A 301 -11.12 10.05 -6.66
N VAL A 302 -11.29 11.12 -5.87
CA VAL A 302 -11.32 11.04 -4.40
C VAL A 302 -12.53 10.23 -3.93
N PHE A 303 -12.35 9.30 -2.99
CA PHE A 303 -13.43 8.47 -2.44
C PHE A 303 -13.34 8.34 -0.90
N THR A 304 -14.49 8.13 -0.25
CA THR A 304 -14.57 8.01 1.21
C THR A 304 -13.75 6.81 1.71
N ALA A 305 -12.74 7.07 2.53
CA ALA A 305 -12.03 6.01 3.27
C ALA A 305 -12.66 5.73 4.66
N GLY A 306 -13.37 6.71 5.22
CA GLY A 306 -13.87 6.70 6.60
C GLY A 306 -12.78 7.06 7.62
N ASP A 307 -13.12 7.03 8.91
CA ASP A 307 -12.26 7.54 10.00
C ASP A 307 -11.14 6.56 10.42
N GLY A 308 -10.55 5.84 9.46
CA GLY A 308 -9.44 4.92 9.70
C GLY A 308 -8.11 5.64 9.84
N GLY A 309 -7.22 5.10 10.69
CA GLY A 309 -5.81 5.49 10.72
C GLY A 309 -5.02 4.81 9.58
N HIS A 310 -3.73 5.16 9.47
CA HIS A 310 -2.87 4.75 8.35
C HIS A 310 -2.83 3.25 8.03
N SER A 311 -3.02 2.37 9.02
CA SER A 311 -2.98 0.92 8.87
C SER A 311 -4.34 0.28 8.55
N ASP A 312 -5.41 1.08 8.46
CA ASP A 312 -6.79 0.59 8.61
C ASP A 312 -7.57 0.39 7.31
N TYR A 313 -7.02 0.81 6.17
CA TYR A 313 -7.67 0.75 4.86
C TYR A 313 -8.21 -0.65 4.50
N PHE A 314 -7.57 -1.72 5.00
CA PHE A 314 -7.97 -3.12 4.78
C PHE A 314 -8.62 -3.78 6.00
N ARG A 315 -9.01 -3.01 7.03
CA ARG A 315 -9.77 -3.51 8.20
C ARG A 315 -11.11 -4.10 7.72
N PRO A 316 -11.46 -5.35 8.08
CA PRO A 316 -12.78 -5.92 7.77
C PRO A 316 -13.92 -5.03 8.21
N GLY A 317 -14.87 -4.75 7.31
CA GLY A 317 -16.03 -3.89 7.58
C GLY A 317 -15.78 -2.38 7.46
N SER A 318 -14.57 -1.92 7.10
CA SER A 318 -14.32 -0.49 6.89
C SER A 318 -14.93 0.05 5.59
N THR A 319 -15.21 1.36 5.58
CA THR A 319 -15.66 2.09 4.38
C THR A 319 -14.63 2.02 3.26
N SER A 320 -13.34 2.20 3.58
CA SER A 320 -12.25 2.03 2.63
C SER A 320 -12.23 0.65 1.97
N LEU A 321 -12.24 -0.44 2.75
CA LEU A 321 -12.22 -1.80 2.19
C LEU A 321 -13.43 -2.06 1.28
N THR A 322 -14.59 -1.50 1.65
CA THR A 322 -15.83 -1.59 0.87
C THR A 322 -15.75 -0.83 -0.46
N ASN A 323 -15.16 0.36 -0.47
CA ASN A 323 -14.97 1.15 -1.70
C ASN A 323 -13.83 0.61 -2.58
N LEU A 324 -12.74 0.11 -2.00
CA LEU A 324 -11.65 -0.56 -2.72
C LEU A 324 -12.17 -1.80 -3.47
N ALA A 325 -13.00 -2.62 -2.82
CA ALA A 325 -13.62 -3.77 -3.48
C ALA A 325 -14.59 -3.37 -4.61
N ARG A 326 -15.38 -2.30 -4.44
CA ARG A 326 -16.22 -1.74 -5.52
C ARG A 326 -15.40 -1.26 -6.73
N ILE A 327 -14.26 -0.61 -6.50
CA ILE A 327 -13.33 -0.20 -7.56
C ILE A 327 -12.84 -1.43 -8.35
N VAL A 328 -12.35 -2.47 -7.64
CA VAL A 328 -11.89 -3.73 -8.26
C VAL A 328 -12.99 -4.44 -9.06
N LEU A 329 -14.22 -4.47 -8.57
CA LEU A 329 -15.35 -5.09 -9.29
C LEU A 329 -15.74 -4.29 -10.55
N GLY A 330 -15.45 -2.99 -10.57
CA GLY A 330 -15.85 -2.03 -11.59
C GLY A 330 -17.16 -1.29 -11.28
N GLU A 331 -17.65 -1.38 -10.03
CA GLU A 331 -18.90 -0.79 -9.53
C GLU A 331 -18.74 0.71 -9.21
N THR A 332 -18.17 1.46 -10.16
CA THR A 332 -17.72 2.85 -9.94
C THR A 332 -18.82 3.84 -9.55
N LYS A 333 -20.10 3.51 -9.79
CA LYS A 333 -21.27 4.29 -9.34
C LYS A 333 -21.69 4.01 -7.89
N ALA A 334 -21.19 2.94 -7.28
CA ALA A 334 -21.48 2.56 -5.90
C ALA A 334 -20.37 2.98 -4.92
N VAL A 335 -19.21 3.41 -5.43
CA VAL A 335 -18.14 4.05 -4.65
C VAL A 335 -18.70 5.32 -4.02
N THR A 336 -18.50 5.51 -2.71
CA THR A 336 -18.94 6.73 -2.04
C THR A 336 -17.88 7.83 -2.17
N HIS A 337 -18.38 9.06 -2.26
CA HIS A 337 -17.60 10.29 -2.38
C HIS A 337 -18.00 11.24 -1.25
N ASP A 338 -17.08 12.12 -0.88
CA ASP A 338 -17.23 13.13 0.18
C ASP A 338 -17.58 14.52 -0.41
#